data_AF-A0A5E6Z683-F1
#
_entry.id   AF-A0A5E6Z683-F1
#
_cell.length_a   1.000
_cell.length_b   1.000
_cell.length_c   1.000
_cell.angle_alpha   90.00
_cell.angle_beta   90.00
_cell.angle_gamma   90.00
#
_symmetry.space_group_name_H-M   'P 1'
#
loop_
_entity.id
_entity.type
_entity.pdbx_description
1 polymer ?
#
loop_
_entity_poly.entity_id
_entity_poly.type
_entity_poly.pdbx_seq_one_letter_code
_entity_poly.pdbx_strand_id
1 'polypeptide(L)' 'MLHLDAPIDFDAIDGAPVDLLFVLLVPEAATDAHLELLRQIASMLDRKDVRERLRNAPSNEALYQVVLDVQNGH' A
#
# COMPACT_ATOMS: atom_id res chain seq x y z
N MET A 1 4.33 2.39 4.96
CA MET A 1 3.49 1.21 4.69
C MET A 1 3.82 0.15 5.73
N LEU A 2 2.79 -0.53 6.23
CA LEU A 2 2.87 -1.49 7.33
C LEU A 2 2.36 -2.85 6.82
N HIS A 3 3.12 -3.91 7.10
CA HIS A 3 2.67 -5.29 6.96
C HIS A 3 2.46 -5.86 8.36
N LEU A 4 1.28 -6.41 8.62
CA LEU A 4 0.92 -6.97 9.92
C LEU A 4 1.29 -8.45 9.97
N ASP A 5 1.94 -8.88 11.05
CA ASP A 5 2.28 -10.29 11.27
C ASP A 5 1.03 -11.19 11.35
N ALA A 6 -0.09 -10.62 11.81
CA ALA A 6 -1.39 -11.27 11.83
C ALA A 6 -2.43 -10.36 11.13
N PRO A 7 -3.17 -10.87 10.13
CA PRO A 7 -4.27 -10.15 9.53
C PRO A 7 -5.31 -9.77 10.59
N ILE A 8 -5.84 -8.55 10.52
CA ILE A 8 -6.87 -8.06 11.45
C ILE A 8 -8.21 -7.94 10.74
N ASP A 9 -9.29 -8.11 11.50
CA ASP A 9 -10.61 -7.71 11.04
C ASP A 9 -10.66 -6.17 10.99
N PHE A 10 -10.78 -5.65 9.78
CA PHE A 10 -10.79 -4.20 9.51
C PHE A 10 -12.10 -3.77 8.84
N ASP A 11 -13.16 -4.58 8.96
CA ASP A 11 -14.45 -4.35 8.30
C ASP A 11 -14.29 -4.05 6.79
N ALA A 12 -13.41 -4.80 6.12
CA ALA A 12 -13.19 -4.68 4.68
C ALA A 12 -14.49 -4.98 3.93
N ILE A 13 -14.69 -4.34 2.77
CA ILE A 13 -15.93 -4.44 1.97
C ILE A 13 -16.20 -5.90 1.55
N ASP A 14 -15.15 -6.69 1.35
CA ASP A 14 -15.21 -8.11 1.00
C ASP A 14 -15.25 -9.05 2.23
N GLY A 15 -15.19 -8.49 3.45
CA GLY A 15 -15.10 -9.23 4.70
C GLY A 15 -13.79 -9.98 4.91
N ALA A 16 -12.77 -9.75 4.08
CA ALA A 16 -11.48 -10.39 4.23
C ALA A 16 -10.63 -9.67 5.30
N PRO A 17 -9.88 -10.41 6.13
CA PRO A 17 -8.99 -9.78 7.09
C PRO A 17 -7.83 -9.08 6.37
N VAL A 18 -7.44 -7.90 6.88
CA VAL A 18 -6.48 -7.00 6.26
C VAL A 18 -5.11 -7.14 6.93
N ASP A 19 -4.08 -7.30 6.11
CA ASP A 19 -2.67 -7.46 6.53
C ASP A 19 -1.73 -6.38 5.97
N LEU A 20 -2.13 -5.68 4.90
CA LEU A 20 -1.38 -4.60 4.29
C LEU A 20 -2.06 -3.26 4.57
N LEU A 21 -1.37 -2.36 5.27
CA LEU A 21 -1.85 -1.02 5.58
C LEU A 21 -0.97 0.04 4.92
N PHE A 22 -1.60 0.93 4.17
CA PHE A 22 -0.95 2.13 3.66
C PHE A 22 -1.43 3.36 4.42
N VAL A 23 -0.49 4.12 4.99
CA VAL A 23 -0.76 5.34 5.73
C VAL A 23 -0.15 6.50 4.97
N LEU A 24 -1.00 7.45 4.55
CA LEU A 24 -0.57 8.69 3.90
C LEU A 24 -0.73 9.84 4.89
N LEU A 25 0.39 10.43 5.29
CA LEU A 25 0.40 11.63 6.12
C LEU A 25 0.39 12.85 5.20
N VAL A 26 -0.67 13.65 5.25
CA VAL A 26 -0.81 14.88 4.48
C VAL A 26 -1.02 16.06 5.42
N PRO A 27 -0.50 17.25 5.08
CA PRO A 27 -0.88 18.47 5.78
C PRO A 27 -2.37 18.76 5.56
N GLU A 28 -3.00 19.46 6.51
CA GLU A 28 -4.44 19.77 6.52
C GLU A 28 -4.92 20.48 5.24
N ALA A 29 -4.01 21.22 4.57
CA ALA A 29 -4.21 21.71 3.22
C ALA A 29 -4.20 20.54 2.22
N ALA A 30 -5.35 19.91 2.01
CA ALA A 30 -5.53 18.90 0.97
C ALA A 30 -5.35 19.54 -0.42
N THR A 31 -4.20 19.31 -1.04
CA THR A 31 -3.94 19.66 -2.44
C THR A 31 -4.35 18.52 -3.38
N ASP A 32 -4.76 18.85 -4.61
CA ASP A 32 -5.12 17.86 -5.64
C ASP A 32 -4.01 16.81 -5.86
N ALA A 33 -2.75 17.20 -5.65
CA ALA A 33 -1.60 16.32 -5.72
C ALA A 33 -1.66 15.13 -4.73
N HIS A 34 -2.26 15.31 -3.54
CA HIS A 34 -2.38 14.22 -2.56
C HIS A 34 -3.42 13.18 -2.97
N LEU A 35 -4.54 13.64 -3.55
CA LEU A 35 -5.58 12.74 -4.07
C LEU A 35 -5.06 11.94 -5.27
N GLU A 36 -4.26 12.58 -6.11
CA GLU A 36 -3.61 11.91 -7.24
C GLU A 36 -2.62 10.84 -6.78
N LEU A 37 -1.78 11.17 -5.78
CA LEU A 37 -0.88 10.20 -5.16
C LEU A 37 -1.64 9.02 -4.55
N LEU A 38 -2.74 9.29 -3.83
CA LEU A 38 -3.58 8.25 -3.24
C LEU A 38 -4.16 7.33 -4.33
N ARG A 39 -4.63 7.87 -5.46
CA ARG A 39 -5.13 7.09 -6.60
C ARG A 39 -4.06 6.19 -7.20
N GLN A 40 -2.85 6.70 -7.39
CA GLN A 40 -1.74 5.90 -7.91
C GLN A 40 -1.41 4.73 -7.00
N ILE A 41 -1.40 4.96 -5.68
CA ILE A 41 -1.12 3.93 -4.69
C ILE A 41 -2.27 2.91 -4.63
N ALA A 42 -3.52 3.34 -4.69
CA ALA A 42 -4.68 2.45 -4.74
C ALA A 42 -4.64 1.55 -6.00
N SER A 43 -4.34 2.14 -7.17
CA SER A 43 -4.18 1.42 -8.44
C SER A 43 -3.04 0.40 -8.39
N MET A 44 -1.90 0.77 -7.79
CA MET A 44 -0.79 -0.13 -7.53
C MET A 44 -1.21 -1.31 -6.65
N LEU A 45 -1.93 -1.04 -5.55
CA LEU A 45 -2.35 -2.09 -4.60
C LEU A 45 -3.46 -2.99 -5.15
N ASP A 46 -4.18 -2.58 -6.20
CA ASP A 46 -5.17 -3.40 -6.89
C ASP A 46 -4.52 -4.55 -7.69
N ARG A 47 -3.23 -4.41 -8.03
CA ARG A 47 -2.43 -5.44 -8.70
C ARG A 47 -2.02 -6.57 -7.77
N LYS A 48 -2.44 -7.80 -8.09
CA LYS A 48 -2.16 -9.00 -7.29
C LYS A 48 -0.66 -9.30 -7.15
N ASP A 49 0.11 -9.17 -8.24
CA ASP A 49 1.57 -9.36 -8.25
C ASP A 49 2.28 -8.41 -7.29
N VAL A 50 1.82 -7.17 -7.22
CA VAL A 50 2.38 -6.15 -6.32
C VAL A 50 2.06 -6.51 -4.86
N ARG A 51 0.81 -6.88 -4.55
CA ARG A 51 0.45 -7.33 -3.19
C ARG A 51 1.27 -8.52 -2.72
N GLU A 52 1.52 -9.49 -3.61
CA GLU A 52 2.37 -10.65 -3.31
C GLU A 52 3.82 -10.25 -3.06
N ARG A 53 4.40 -9.36 -3.88
CA ARG A 53 5.76 -8.81 -3.64
C ARG A 53 5.85 -8.09 -2.30
N LEU A 54 4.83 -7.31 -1.95
CA LEU A 54 4.77 -6.55 -0.69
C LEU A 54 4.67 -7.46 0.54
N ARG A 55 3.86 -8.53 0.48
CA ARG A 55 3.76 -9.53 1.58
C ARG A 55 5.04 -10.34 1.77
N ASN A 56 5.77 -10.59 0.69
CA ASN A 56 7.02 -11.36 0.73
C ASN A 56 8.26 -10.50 1.01
N ALA A 57 8.12 -9.19 1.21
CA ALA A 57 9.24 -8.31 1.48
C ALA A 57 9.84 -8.63 2.87
N PRO A 58 11.12 -9.03 2.97
CA PRO A 58 11.73 -9.47 4.22
C PRO A 58 12.08 -8.32 5.19
N SER A 59 11.96 -7.08 4.76
CA SER A 59 12.30 -5.89 5.55
C SER A 59 11.54 -4.65 5.07
N ASN A 60 11.49 -3.63 5.94
CA ASN A 60 10.94 -2.32 5.59
C ASN A 60 11.62 -1.69 4.37
N GLU A 61 12.93 -1.93 4.20
CA GLU A 61 13.68 -1.45 3.05
C GLU A 61 13.25 -2.18 1.78
N ALA A 62 13.13 -3.50 1.80
CA ALA A 62 12.66 -4.27 0.66
C ALA A 62 11.22 -3.88 0.28
N LEU A 63 10.36 -3.62 1.27
CA LEU A 63 9.01 -3.15 1.06
C LEU A 63 8.99 -1.77 0.37
N TYR A 64 9.85 -0.85 0.83
CA TYR A 64 10.01 0.46 0.20
C TYR A 64 10.52 0.34 -1.25
N GLN A 65 11.47 -0.55 -1.53
CA GLN A 65 11.95 -0.80 -2.89
C GLN A 65 10.84 -1.33 -3.81
N VAL A 66 9.99 -2.25 -3.35
CA VAL A 66 8.85 -2.74 -4.15
C VAL A 66 7.92 -1.59 -4.55
N VAL A 67 7.65 -0.63 -3.66
CA VAL A 67 6.82 0.53 -3.98
C VAL A 67 7.50 1.43 -5.02
N LEU A 68 8.81 1.68 -4.88
CA LEU A 68 9.57 2.49 -5.83
C LEU A 68 9.62 1.84 -7.21
N ASP A 69 9.88 0.54 -7.30
CA ASP A 69 9.93 -0.20 -8.57
C ASP A 69 8.62 -0.06 -9.34
N VAL A 70 7.49 -0.21 -8.63
CA VAL A 70 6.17 -0.15 -9.25
C VAL A 70 5.82 1.28 -9.68
N GLN A 71 6.23 2.31 -8.93
CA GLN A 71 6.07 3.70 -9.34
C GLN A 71 6.93 4.07 -10.56
N ASN A 72 8.12 3.48 -10.69
CA ASN A 72 9.03 3.71 -11.81
C ASN A 72 8.67 2.90 -13.07
N GLY A 73 7.64 2.05 -13.01
CA GLY A 73 7.16 1.29 -14.17
C GLY A 73 8.05 0.10 -14.55
N HIS A 74 8.72 -0.54 -13.58
CA HIS A 74 9.48 -1.78 -13.76
C HIS A 74 8.75 -2.96 -13.10
#